data_AF-A0A6G7T522-F1
#
_entry.id   AF-A0A6G7T522-F1
#
_cell.length_a   1.000
_cell.length_b   1.000
_cell.length_c   1.000
_cell.angle_alpha   90.00
_cell.angle_beta   90.00
_cell.angle_gamma   90.00
#
_symmetry.space_group_name_H-M   'P 1'
#
loop_
_entity.id
_entity.type
_entity.pdbx_description
1 polymer ?
#
loop_
_entity_poly.entity_id
_entity_poly.type
_entity_poly.pdbx_seq_one_letter_code
_entity_poly.pdbx_strand_id
1 'polypeptide(L)'
;MAYPAAPPDTPSPQSLAALERTAPFSVRHIGPDAEEPSTMLSHLGFGSRDELIDAAVPGSLRDRRGSRLPAPASEARTEAELCALPTTLPTRHRCRHSTGSVSTAGTPRRTR
;
A
#
# COMPACT_ATOMS: atom_id res chain seq x y z
N MET A 1 20.32 -5.03 -32.42
CA MET A 1 20.26 -6.04 -31.35
C MET A 1 18.81 -6.50 -31.23
N ALA A 2 18.51 -7.74 -31.60
CA ALA A 2 17.17 -8.32 -31.50
C ALA A 2 16.99 -8.94 -30.11
N TYR A 3 15.90 -8.62 -29.42
CA TYR A 3 15.51 -9.31 -28.20
C TYR A 3 15.07 -10.73 -28.57
N PRO A 4 15.58 -11.80 -27.91
CA PRO A 4 15.04 -13.13 -28.13
C PRO A 4 13.59 -13.20 -27.65
N ALA A 5 12.77 -13.96 -28.37
CA ALA A 5 11.38 -14.23 -27.99
C ALA A 5 11.34 -14.84 -26.57
N ALA A 6 10.58 -14.21 -25.68
CA ALA A 6 10.32 -14.73 -24.34
C ALA A 6 9.61 -16.11 -24.43
N PRO A 7 9.88 -17.06 -23.52
CA PRO A 7 9.17 -18.35 -23.49
C PRO A 7 7.68 -18.14 -23.18
N PRO A 8 6.78 -19.02 -23.67
CA PRO A 8 5.36 -18.95 -23.34
C PRO A 8 5.14 -19.55 -21.95
N ASP A 9 5.46 -18.78 -20.91
CA ASP A 9 4.89 -18.99 -19.58
C ASP A 9 3.84 -17.90 -19.37
N THR A 10 2.77 -17.96 -20.18
CA THR A 10 1.59 -17.13 -19.94
C THR A 10 0.87 -17.73 -18.73
N PRO A 11 0.89 -17.09 -17.55
CA PRO A 11 0.04 -17.56 -16.46
C PRO A 11 -1.39 -17.56 -16.99
N SER A 12 -2.10 -18.67 -16.78
CA SER A 12 -3.53 -18.74 -17.10
C SER A 12 -4.23 -17.52 -16.48
N PRO A 13 -5.22 -16.90 -17.15
CA PRO A 13 -5.85 -15.67 -16.66
C PRO A 13 -6.54 -15.96 -15.33
N GLN A 14 -5.82 -15.68 -14.25
CA GLN A 14 -6.35 -15.76 -12.90
C GLN A 14 -7.26 -14.55 -12.73
N SER A 15 -8.44 -14.76 -12.12
CA SER A 15 -9.28 -13.62 -11.78
C SER A 15 -8.50 -12.69 -10.84
N LEU A 16 -8.76 -11.38 -10.93
CA LEU A 16 -8.15 -10.38 -10.04
C LEU A 16 -8.28 -10.82 -8.56
N ALA A 17 -9.48 -11.28 -8.19
CA ALA A 17 -9.78 -11.81 -6.85
C ALA A 17 -8.93 -13.04 -6.44
N ALA A 18 -8.45 -13.85 -7.38
CA ALA A 18 -7.57 -14.96 -7.09
C ALA A 18 -6.13 -14.48 -6.79
N LEU A 19 -5.65 -13.48 -7.54
CA LEU A 19 -4.33 -12.88 -7.31
C LEU A 19 -4.24 -12.15 -5.96
N GLU A 20 -5.29 -11.41 -5.58
CA GLU A 20 -5.38 -10.71 -4.29
C GLU A 20 -5.33 -11.66 -3.09
N ARG A 21 -5.80 -12.90 -3.26
CA ARG A 21 -5.90 -13.91 -2.18
C ARG A 21 -4.66 -14.77 -2.00
N THR A 22 -3.66 -14.69 -2.88
CA THR A 22 -2.57 -15.67 -2.93
C THR A 22 -1.38 -15.31 -2.03
N ALA A 23 -1.18 -14.04 -1.69
CA ALA A 23 -0.09 -13.59 -0.83
C ALA A 23 -0.53 -12.51 0.18
N PRO A 24 0.02 -12.49 1.41
CA PRO A 24 -0.28 -11.46 2.40
C PRO A 24 0.07 -10.07 1.86
N PHE A 25 -0.69 -9.06 2.29
CA PHE A 25 -0.52 -7.68 1.83
C PHE A 25 0.92 -7.19 1.94
N SER A 26 1.62 -7.53 3.04
CA SER A 26 3.01 -7.12 3.26
C SER A 26 3.97 -7.60 2.18
N VAL A 27 3.77 -8.82 1.64
CA VAL A 27 4.63 -9.38 0.58
C VAL A 27 4.37 -8.68 -0.75
N ARG A 28 3.12 -8.30 -1.04
CA ARG A 28 2.80 -7.53 -2.25
C ARG A 28 3.20 -6.06 -2.15
N HIS A 29 3.21 -5.53 -0.94
CA HIS A 29 3.43 -4.10 -0.67
C HIS A 29 4.91 -3.76 -0.47
N ILE A 30 5.70 -4.67 0.10
CA ILE A 30 7.14 -4.51 0.27
C ILE A 30 7.80 -5.08 -0.97
N GLY A 31 8.29 -4.19 -1.84
CA GLY A 31 8.86 -4.56 -3.14
C GLY A 31 10.06 -5.51 -3.08
N PRO A 32 11.02 -5.32 -2.15
CA PRO A 32 12.18 -6.20 -2.08
C PRO A 32 11.87 -7.61 -1.57
N ASP A 33 12.36 -8.62 -2.29
CA ASP A 33 12.32 -10.04 -1.91
C ASP A 33 13.24 -10.33 -0.70
N ALA A 34 13.20 -11.54 -0.15
CA ALA A 34 13.89 -11.88 1.11
C ALA A 34 15.40 -11.58 1.12
N GLU A 35 16.08 -11.75 -0.02
CA GLU A 35 17.54 -11.62 -0.13
C GLU A 35 18.02 -10.22 -0.53
N GLU A 36 17.21 -9.46 -1.27
CA GLU A 36 17.59 -8.14 -1.79
C GLU A 36 17.98 -7.13 -0.69
N PRO A 37 17.31 -7.09 0.48
CA PRO A 37 17.72 -6.24 1.58
C PRO A 37 19.14 -6.49 2.08
N SER A 38 19.59 -7.75 2.10
CA SER A 38 20.95 -8.08 2.54
C SER A 38 21.99 -7.52 1.56
N THR A 39 21.68 -7.57 0.26
CA THR A 39 22.53 -7.03 -0.81
C THR A 39 22.59 -5.51 -0.71
N MET A 40 21.44 -4.85 -0.54
CA MET A 40 21.37 -3.40 -0.35
C MET A 40 22.15 -2.95 0.90
N LEU A 41 21.98 -3.63 2.03
CA LEU A 41 22.70 -3.33 3.27
C LEU A 41 24.22 -3.47 3.10
N SER A 42 24.66 -4.54 2.41
CA SER A 42 26.08 -4.75 2.11
C SER A 42 26.66 -3.62 1.26
N HIS A 43 25.91 -3.12 0.26
CA HIS A 43 26.33 -1.97 -0.54
C HIS A 43 26.40 -0.66 0.26
N LEU A 44 25.53 -0.51 1.26
CA LEU A 44 25.51 0.64 2.16
C LEU A 44 26.52 0.51 3.32
N GLY A 45 27.15 -0.65 3.49
CA GLY A 45 28.13 -0.91 4.54
C GLY A 45 27.53 -1.21 5.92
N PHE A 46 26.27 -1.64 6.00
CA PHE A 46 25.59 -2.00 7.24
C PHE A 46 25.39 -3.51 7.34
N GLY A 47 25.54 -4.07 8.55
CA GLY A 47 25.30 -5.49 8.82
C GLY A 47 23.83 -5.84 9.08
N SER A 48 22.99 -4.84 9.36
CA SER A 48 21.56 -5.05 9.61
C SER A 48 20.70 -3.81 9.33
N ARG A 49 19.39 -4.03 9.20
CA ARG A 49 18.41 -2.95 9.14
C ARG A 49 18.39 -2.10 10.42
N ASP A 50 18.57 -2.72 11.59
CA ASP A 50 18.58 -2.00 12.86
C ASP A 50 19.76 -1.03 12.96
N GLU A 51 20.94 -1.46 12.52
CA GLU A 51 22.14 -0.63 12.44
C GLU A 51 21.95 0.56 11.50
N LEU A 52 21.36 0.33 10.32
CA LEU A 52 21.00 1.40 9.39
C LEU A 52 20.02 2.39 10.04
N ILE A 53 19.01 1.91 10.78
CA ILE A 53 18.03 2.78 11.46
C ILE A 53 18.70 3.59 12.56
N ASP A 54 19.61 3.01 13.34
CA ASP A 54 20.36 3.73 14.38
C ASP A 54 21.24 4.84 13.80
N ALA A 55 21.82 4.63 12.62
CA ALA A 55 22.59 5.65 11.92
C ALA A 55 21.70 6.76 11.31
N ALA A 56 20.50 6.42 10.86
CA ALA A 56 19.59 7.34 10.17
C ALA A 56 18.69 8.17 11.11
N VAL A 57 18.28 7.58 12.25
CA VAL A 57 17.30 8.19 13.17
C VAL A 57 17.97 8.51 14.50
N PRO A 58 18.09 9.80 14.88
CA PRO A 58 18.59 10.19 16.18
C PRO A 58 17.79 9.51 17.31
N GLY A 59 18.49 8.96 18.31
CA GLY A 59 17.86 8.18 19.37
C GLY A 59 16.76 8.91 20.15
N SER A 60 16.82 10.25 20.24
CA SER A 60 15.78 11.08 20.86
C SER A 60 14.44 11.09 20.11
N LEU A 61 14.45 10.76 18.81
CA LEU A 61 13.27 10.68 17.95
C LEU A 61 12.76 9.24 17.77
N ARG A 62 13.55 8.24 18.15
CA ARG A 62 13.21 6.83 17.94
C ARG A 62 12.20 6.36 18.99
N ASP A 63 10.98 6.03 18.56
CA ASP A 63 10.00 5.35 19.41
C ASP A 63 10.35 3.87 19.54
N ARG A 64 10.57 3.42 20.79
CA ARG A 64 10.92 2.03 21.12
C ARG A 64 9.78 1.28 21.82
N ARG A 65 8.62 1.93 22.03
CA ARG A 65 7.48 1.35 22.77
C ARG A 65 6.70 0.32 21.96
N GLY A 66 7.02 0.17 20.68
CA GLY A 66 6.30 -0.69 19.75
C GLY A 66 4.94 -0.12 19.38
N SER A 67 4.41 -0.56 18.25
CA SER A 67 3.12 -0.11 17.76
C SER A 67 1.99 -0.68 18.61
N ARG A 68 1.16 0.18 19.23
CA ARG A 68 -0.10 -0.22 19.89
C ARG A 68 -1.22 -0.41 18.86
N LEU A 69 -0.95 -1.24 17.86
CA LEU A 69 -1.89 -1.55 16.78
C LEU A 69 -2.51 -2.94 17.01
N PRO A 70 -3.76 -3.15 16.59
CA PRO A 70 -4.33 -4.50 16.55
C PRO A 70 -3.52 -5.39 15.61
N ALA A 71 -3.73 -6.70 15.72
CA ALA A 71 -3.14 -7.66 14.80
C ALA A 71 -3.47 -7.29 13.34
N PRO A 72 -2.54 -7.52 12.40
CA PRO A 72 -2.76 -7.19 11.00
C PRO A 72 -4.00 -7.93 10.47
N ALA A 73 -4.91 -7.18 9.84
CA ALA A 73 -6.05 -7.73 9.13
C ALA A 73 -5.66 -8.13 7.70
N SER A 74 -6.39 -9.08 7.11
CA SER A 74 -6.30 -9.32 5.67
C SER A 74 -6.88 -8.15 4.89
N GLU A 75 -6.48 -8.00 3.63
CA GLU A 75 -6.99 -6.96 2.74
C GLU A 75 -8.52 -7.06 2.58
N ALA A 76 -9.04 -8.24 2.26
CA ALA A 76 -10.48 -8.48 2.10
C ALA A 76 -11.28 -8.15 3.38
N ARG A 77 -10.70 -8.41 4.56
CA ARG A 77 -11.34 -8.05 5.83
C ARG A 77 -11.35 -6.53 6.03
N THR A 78 -10.23 -5.89 5.75
CA THR A 78 -10.10 -4.42 5.84
C THR A 78 -11.11 -3.73 4.91
N GLU A 79 -11.25 -4.21 3.67
CA GLU A 79 -12.22 -3.68 2.71
C GLU A 79 -13.65 -3.83 3.22
N ALA A 80 -14.03 -5.03 3.68
CA ALA A 80 -15.37 -5.28 4.22
C ALA A 80 -15.66 -4.39 5.45
N GLU A 81 -14.68 -4.23 6.34
CA GLU A 81 -14.78 -3.34 7.50
C GLU A 81 -15.00 -1.90 7.06
N LEU A 82 -14.20 -1.38 6.13
CA LEU A 82 -14.31 -0.01 5.61
C LEU A 82 -15.65 0.25 4.90
N CYS A 83 -16.14 -0.68 4.08
CA CYS A 83 -17.44 -0.57 3.42
C CYS A 83 -18.61 -0.58 4.41
N ALA A 84 -18.46 -1.28 5.54
CA ALA A 84 -19.45 -1.32 6.61
C ALA A 84 -19.40 -0.08 7.53
N LEU A 85 -18.34 0.74 7.47
CA LEU A 85 -18.25 1.94 8.29
C LEU A 85 -19.29 2.99 7.83
N PRO A 86 -20.03 3.61 8.75
CA PRO A 86 -20.92 4.70 8.39
C PRO A 86 -20.10 5.92 7.98
N THR A 87 -20.50 6.58 6.87
CA THR A 87 -19.90 7.84 6.36
C THR A 87 -19.86 8.97 7.41
N THR A 88 -20.60 8.85 8.50
CA THR A 88 -20.75 9.85 9.57
C THR A 88 -19.76 9.68 10.72
N LEU A 89 -18.91 8.65 10.72
CA LEU A 89 -17.78 8.63 11.66
C LEU A 89 -17.03 9.96 11.53
N PRO A 90 -16.78 10.69 12.64
CA PRO A 90 -16.07 11.95 12.54
C PRO A 90 -14.65 11.64 12.07
N THR A 91 -14.41 11.79 10.77
CA THR A 91 -13.07 12.00 10.27
C THR A 91 -12.52 13.15 11.09
N ARG A 92 -11.49 12.89 11.90
CA ARG A 92 -10.82 13.93 12.71
C ARG A 92 -10.45 15.13 11.84
N HIS A 93 -10.24 14.89 10.55
CA HIS A 93 -10.20 15.90 9.50
C HIS A 93 -11.61 16.26 9.04
N ARG A 94 -12.23 17.21 9.74
CA ARG A 94 -13.32 17.99 9.17
C ARG A 94 -12.71 18.92 8.12
N CYS A 95 -12.84 18.60 6.84
CA CYS A 95 -12.56 19.55 5.77
C CYS A 95 -13.58 20.70 5.87
N ARG A 96 -13.29 21.69 6.71
CA ARG A 96 -13.98 22.97 6.68
C ARG A 96 -13.39 23.75 5.51
N HIS A 97 -14.27 24.31 4.69
CA HIS A 97 -14.02 25.21 3.55
C HIS A 97 -13.79 24.53 2.19
N SER A 98 -14.90 24.03 1.60
CA SER A 98 -15.11 24.21 0.17
C SER A 98 -15.87 25.52 -0.02
N THR A 99 -15.21 26.55 -0.54
CA THR A 99 -15.85 27.76 -1.08
C THR A 99 -15.86 27.74 -2.61
N GLY A 100 -15.89 26.54 -3.20
CA GLY A 100 -15.92 26.35 -4.65
C GLY A 100 -17.32 25.95 -5.10
N SER A 101 -17.97 26.80 -5.88
CA SER A 101 -19.11 26.40 -6.70
C SER A 101 -18.63 25.41 -7.77
N VAL A 102 -18.64 24.12 -7.47
CA VAL A 102 -18.46 23.06 -8.47
C VAL A 102 -19.84 22.45 -8.75
N SER A 103 -20.43 22.85 -9.87
CA SER A 103 -21.63 22.21 -10.43
C SER A 103 -21.27 20.82 -10.97
N THR A 104 -21.52 19.77 -10.20
CA THR A 104 -21.56 18.39 -10.73
C THR A 104 -22.99 18.04 -11.16
N ALA A 105 -23.49 18.71 -12.20
CA ALA A 105 -24.75 18.31 -12.84
C ALA A 105 -24.58 18.43 -14.35
N GLY A 106 -24.15 17.34 -14.98
CA GLY A 106 -24.31 17.15 -16.42
C GLY A 106 -25.78 16.93 -16.72
N THR A 107 -26.48 17.98 -17.13
CA THR A 107 -27.85 17.89 -17.64
C THR A 107 -27.85 17.09 -18.95
N PRO A 108 -28.67 16.03 -19.10
CA PRO A 108 -28.82 15.39 -20.41
C PRO A 108 -29.51 16.34 -21.38
N ARG A 109 -28.81 16.67 -22.47
CA ARG A 109 -29.31 17.50 -23.57
C ARG A 109 -30.45 16.77 -24.28
N ARG A 110 -31.70 17.17 -24.01
CA ARG A 110 -32.87 16.68 -24.74
C ARG A 110 -32.81 17.22 -26.16
N THR A 111 -32.45 16.40 -27.13
CA THR A 111 -32.63 16.71 -28.56
C THR A 111 -34.10 16.56 -28.93
N ARG A 112 -34.57 17.51 -29.74
CA ARG A 112 -35.94 17.63 -30.23
C ARG A 112 -36.14 16.80 -31.49
#